data_AF-A0A662T6K6-F1
#
_entry.id   AF-A0A662T6K6-F1
#
_cell.length_a   1.000
_cell.length_b   1.000
_cell.length_c   1.000
_cell.angle_alpha   90.00
_cell.angle_beta   90.00
_cell.angle_gamma   90.00
#
_symmetry.space_group_name_H-M   'P 1'
#
loop_
_entity.id
_entity.type
_entity.pdbx_description
1 polymer ?
#
loop_
_entity_poly.entity_id
_entity_poly.type
_entity_poly.pdbx_seq_one_letter_code
_entity_poly.pdbx_strand_id
1 'polypeptide(L)' 'MGRIIEKSAGAIVFYMDSVDKREYLLLHYPSGHWDFPKGNIEFGEDPLQTAYREVMEETGLSRDVLILIQGFE' A
#
# COMPACT_ATOMS: atom_id res chain seq x y z
N MET A 1 -15.12 -23.38 16.58
CA MET A 1 -14.70 -22.70 15.33
C MET A 1 -13.95 -21.44 15.72
N GLY A 2 -12.64 -21.40 15.50
CA GLY A 2 -11.84 -20.20 15.77
C GLY A 2 -12.09 -19.14 14.71
N ARG A 3 -12.12 -17.86 15.12
CA ARG A 3 -12.21 -16.71 14.21
C ARG A 3 -10.89 -16.63 13.43
N ILE A 4 -10.95 -16.78 12.11
CA ILE A 4 -9.81 -16.44 11.25
C ILE A 4 -9.71 -14.92 11.26
N ILE A 5 -8.58 -14.39 11.74
CA ILE A 5 -8.28 -12.96 11.68
C ILE A 5 -7.46 -12.75 10.41
N GLU A 6 -8.08 -12.14 9.41
CA GLU A 6 -7.35 -11.65 8.25
C GLU A 6 -6.67 -10.33 8.62
N LYS A 7 -5.38 -10.23 8.31
CA LYS A 7 -4.60 -9.00 8.43
C LYS A 7 -4.16 -8.60 7.04
N SER A 8 -4.23 -7.30 6.78
CA SER A 8 -3.79 -6.70 5.53
C SER A 8 -2.76 -5.62 5.82
N ALA A 9 -1.90 -5.34 4.86
CA ALA A 9 -0.98 -4.22 4.88
C ALA A 9 -0.97 -3.53 3.52
N GLY A 10 -0.59 -2.26 3.51
CA GLY A 10 -0.61 -1.41 2.32
C GLY A 10 0.20 -0.14 2.56
N ALA A 11 0.12 0.81 1.64
CA ALA A 11 0.88 2.05 1.75
C ALA A 11 0.08 3.27 1.28
N ILE A 12 0.26 4.38 1.99
CA ILE A 12 -0.12 5.71 1.50
C ILE A 12 1.03 6.22 0.62
N VAL A 13 0.91 6.02 -0.69
CA VAL A 13 1.90 6.53 -1.65
C VAL A 13 1.53 7.96 -2.00
N PHE A 14 2.50 8.88 -1.90
CA PHE A 14 2.33 10.26 -2.32
C PHE A 14 3.61 10.78 -2.98
N TYR A 15 3.46 11.82 -3.79
CA TYR A 15 4.58 12.60 -4.30
C TYR A 15 4.37 14.09 -4.01
N MET A 16 5.48 14.84 -4.01
CA MET A 16 5.48 16.29 -3.89
C MET A 16 5.58 16.89 -5.30
N ASP A 17 4.68 17.80 -5.66
CA ASP A 17 4.78 18.54 -6.91
C ASP A 17 5.80 19.70 -6.83
N SER A 18 5.92 20.49 -7.89
CA SER A 18 6.85 21.61 -7.97
C SER A 18 6.52 22.79 -7.06
N VAL A 19 5.37 22.77 -6.36
CA VAL A 19 4.89 23.84 -5.48
C VAL A 19 4.64 23.35 -4.04
N ASP A 20 5.35 22.30 -3.62
CA ASP A 20 5.26 21.69 -2.28
C ASP A 20 3.86 21.15 -1.91
N LYS A 21 3.03 20.81 -2.90
CA LYS A 21 1.74 20.15 -2.65
C LYS A 21 1.91 18.64 -2.67
N ARG A 22 1.24 17.96 -1.74
CA ARG A 22 1.14 16.50 -1.70
C ARG A 22 0.00 16.00 -2.58
N GLU A 23 0.28 15.03 -3.43
CA GLU A 23 -0.72 14.27 -4.16
C GLU A 23 -0.62 12.80 -3.82
N TYR A 24 -1.77 12.17 -3.56
CA TYR A 24 -1.87 10.81 -3.05
C TYR A 24 -2.37 9.87 -4.14
N LEU A 25 -1.80 8.67 -4.18
CA LEU A 25 -2.25 7.60 -5.06
C LEU A 25 -3.46 6.89 -4.43
N LEU A 26 -4.59 6.92 -5.13
CA LEU A 26 -5.79 6.15 -4.80
C LEU A 26 -6.14 5.25 -5.98
N LEU A 27 -6.55 4.02 -5.66
CA LEU A 27 -6.99 3.03 -6.64
C LEU A 27 -8.50 2.96 -6.66
N HIS A 28 -9.09 2.95 -7.86
CA HIS A 28 -10.51 2.71 -8.04
C HIS A 28 -10.74 1.21 -8.24
N TYR A 29 -11.21 0.53 -7.21
CA TYR A 29 -11.44 -0.90 -7.27
C TYR A 29 -12.70 -1.22 -8.10
N PRO A 30 -12.75 -2.41 -8.75
CA PRO A 30 -13.93 -2.85 -9.52
C PRO A 30 -15.25 -2.87 -8.73
N SER A 31 -15.17 -2.95 -7.40
CA SER A 31 -16.33 -2.85 -6.49
C SER A 31 -16.82 -1.42 -6.26
N GLY A 32 -16.24 -0.42 -6.93
CA GLY A 32 -16.73 0.97 -6.98
C GLY A 32 -16.28 1.87 -5.85
N HIS A 33 -15.27 1.45 -5.07
CA HIS A 33 -14.69 2.26 -4.00
C HIS A 33 -13.26 2.69 -4.33
N TRP A 34 -12.82 3.77 -3.68
CA TRP A 34 -11.45 4.24 -3.74
C TRP A 34 -10.73 3.86 -2.45
N ASP A 35 -9.52 3.33 -2.56
CA ASP A 35 -8.68 3.00 -1.41
C ASP A 35 -7.19 3.13 -1.78
N PHE A 36 -6.32 3.05 -0.78
CA PHE A 36 -4.88 2.93 -0.98
C PHE A 36 -4.49 1.53 -1.42
N PRO A 37 -3.35 1.37 -2.12
CA PRO A 37 -2.85 0.05 -2.49
C PRO A 37 -2.57 -0.79 -1.24
N LYS A 38 -3.16 -2.00 -1.19
CA LYS A 38 -3.10 -2.90 -0.03
C LYS A 38 -3.59 -4.29 -0.39
N GLY A 39 -3.21 -5.24 0.45
CA GLY A 39 -3.79 -6.58 0.41
C GLY A 39 -3.38 -7.44 1.60
N ASN A 40 -3.69 -8.72 1.52
CA ASN A 40 -3.55 -9.65 2.64
C ASN A 40 -2.09 -9.99 2.90
N ILE A 41 -1.73 -10.09 4.18
CA ILE A 41 -0.41 -10.57 4.57
C ILE A 41 -0.32 -12.06 4.21
N GLU A 42 0.61 -12.42 3.34
CA GLU A 42 0.83 -13.81 2.96
C GLU A 42 1.71 -14.56 3.97
N PHE A 43 1.74 -15.88 3.86
CA PHE A 43 2.53 -16.71 4.78
C PHE A 43 4.02 -16.38 4.66
N GLY A 44 4.61 -15.91 5.77
CA GLY A 44 6.02 -15.57 5.87
C GLY A 44 6.35 -14.12 5.55
N GLU A 45 5.36 -13.29 5.23
CA GLU A 45 5.55 -11.85 5.06
C GLU A 45 5.39 -11.09 6.38
N ASP A 46 6.23 -10.07 6.58
CA ASP A 46 5.95 -8.98 7.50
C ASP A 46 5.06 -7.90 6.81
N PRO A 47 4.41 -7.00 7.58
CA PRO A 47 3.55 -5.98 6.99
C PRO A 47 4.23 -5.07 5.95
N LEU A 48 5.52 -4.78 6.09
CA LEU A 48 6.26 -3.93 5.16
C LEU A 48 6.54 -4.67 3.84
N GLN A 49 6.87 -5.96 3.93
CA GLN A 49 7.02 -6.83 2.76
C GLN A 49 5.70 -6.93 1.98
N THR A 50 4.59 -7.19 2.67
CA THR A 50 3.25 -7.19 2.07
C THR A 50 2.93 -5.84 1.41
N ALA A 51 3.18 -4.72 2.10
CA ALA A 51 2.91 -3.39 1.54
C ALA A 51 3.72 -3.12 0.26
N TYR A 52 5.00 -3.49 0.20
CA TYR A 52 5.79 -3.35 -1.03
C TYR A 52 5.30 -4.25 -2.17
N ARG A 53 4.93 -5.51 -1.86
CA ARG A 53 4.39 -6.44 -2.85
C ARG A 53 3.08 -5.92 -3.44
N GLU A 54 2.13 -5.53 -2.60
CA GLU A 54 0.81 -5.04 -3.03
C GLU A 54 0.91 -3.72 -3.82
N VAL A 55 1.76 -2.78 -3.38
CA VAL A 55 2.03 -1.56 -4.17
C VAL A 55 2.57 -1.91 -5.55
N MET A 56 3.51 -2.85 -5.66
CA MET A 56 4.05 -3.27 -6.95
C MET A 56 2.97 -3.95 -7.82
N GLU A 57 2.19 -4.87 -7.26
CA GLU A 57 1.17 -5.63 -7.99
C GLU A 57 0.04 -4.74 -8.52
N GLU A 58 -0.46 -3.81 -7.71
CA GLU A 58 -1.62 -2.99 -8.05
C GLU A 58 -1.28 -1.72 -8.83
N THR A 59 -0.03 -1.24 -8.74
CA THR A 59 0.37 0.07 -9.30
C THR A 59 1.57 0.01 -10.26
N GLY A 60 2.36 -1.07 -10.21
CA GLY A 60 3.62 -1.20 -10.95
C GLY A 60 4.79 -0.40 -10.36
N LEU A 61 4.61 0.30 -9.23
CA LEU A 61 5.68 1.05 -8.56
C LEU A 61 6.57 0.10 -7.74
N SER A 62 7.80 -0.07 -8.20
CA SER A 62 8.80 -0.92 -7.55
C SER A 62 9.47 -0.23 -6.37
N ARG A 63 10.04 -1.02 -5.46
CA ARG A 63 10.70 -0.51 -4.25
C ARG A 63 11.84 0.48 -4.54
N ASP A 64 12.54 0.35 -5.67
CA ASP A 64 13.67 1.22 -6.04
C ASP A 64 13.27 2.67 -6.37
N VAL A 65 11.98 2.92 -6.68
CA VAL A 65 11.46 4.28 -6.90
C VAL A 65 10.72 4.85 -5.68
N LEU A 66 10.71 4.13 -4.55
CA LEU A 66 9.98 4.51 -3.34
C LEU A 66 10.95 4.82 -2.20
N ILE A 67 10.61 5.85 -1.42
CA ILE A 67 11.30 6.20 -0.17
C ILE A 67 10.35 5.89 0.99
N LEU A 68 10.77 4.99 1.89
CA LEU A 68 10.01 4.69 3.09
C LEU A 68 10.12 5.83 4.10
N ILE A 69 8.98 6.39 4.48
CA ILE A 69 8.87 7.34 5.59
C ILE A 69 8.34 6.57 6.79
N GLN A 70 9.16 6.45 7.83
CA GLN A 70 8.76 5.81 9.09
C GLN A 70 7.88 6.74 9.93
N GLY A 71 7.11 6.16 10.87
CA GLY A 71 6.31 6.90 11.86
C GLY A 71 4.80 6.79 11.68
N PHE A 72 4.34 5.83 10.89
CA PHE A 72 2.93 5.56 10.66
C PHE A 72 2.72 4.04 10.54
N GLU A 73 1.93 3.45 11.45
CA GLU A 73 1.48 2.04 11.48
C GLU A 73 0.01 1.97 11.93
#